data_AF-A0A8D8LA31-F1
#
_entry.id   AF-A0A8D8LA31-F1
#
_cell.length_a   1.000
_cell.length_b   1.000
_cell.length_c   1.000
_cell.angle_alpha   90.00
_cell.angle_beta   90.00
_cell.angle_gamma   90.00
#
_symmetry.space_group_name_H-M   'P 1'
#
loop_
_entity.id
_entity.type
_entity.pdbx_description
1 polymer ?
#
loop_
_entity_poly.entity_id
_entity_poly.type
_entity_poly.pdbx_seq_one_letter_code
_entity_poly.pdbx_strand_id
1 'polypeptide(L)'
;MDTVPSNDNNNSAISILHSDIQSLVNEAYEIALSKNADASSDSDSIHSLPEDTSSTPATDKGTSFSSNQEQLTIRRQTYLQRQPSRSQYYSPPSTGPENHMFECLLLVGIDMDNVTKERVPYLIKKYPPQAEITDHIEDFVFPDASEWPPPPMEEGQTSCYTVIITNEMGVRKYAYCRRVLPEGALVCLPLAYCIISSVKANSFYHRLLEEIEVHHGVSESAQMSLIRDLYSQPYPSPGQSVKVFVERNGNQEKMELIKRPLVGKNEDTDLIKVLDTIGPHLFVQVLGSLLLERKVILLSNSISTLSHCIEGLQQALGPFSWQYTLISLVPLAYTELIESPTPYLVGLLKPYENSDRELPSFDGIQEMFALDLDTRTILHKVGDENSIIPSSLAKALRNALDVTQHSSNEAEKNLAASEAVLRLYVELVGRYNDYIYFNHTCKSKRFAKESFSKTASSKKSTQLFLQWFSITAMFNYFIESKLNRASSGDNWGRFEQLCIQFCDDTRRAKERKPNGYKTVKNLILSNIRAGSP
;
A
#
# COMPACT_ATOMS: atom_id res chain seq x y z
N MET A 1 -30.56 20.04 29.08
CA MET A 1 -30.88 18.90 28.19
C MET A 1 -30.25 19.22 26.86
N ASP A 2 -28.94 19.00 26.75
CA ASP A 2 -28.24 19.16 25.49
C ASP A 2 -28.27 17.80 24.80
N THR A 3 -29.07 17.75 23.74
CA THR A 3 -29.22 16.58 22.87
C THR A 3 -27.89 16.29 22.19
N VAL A 4 -27.27 15.18 22.57
CA VAL A 4 -26.22 14.51 21.82
C VAL A 4 -26.74 14.29 20.38
N PRO A 5 -26.02 14.71 19.32
CA PRO A 5 -26.46 14.45 17.96
C PRO A 5 -26.59 12.95 17.72
N SER A 6 -27.71 12.52 17.16
CA SER A 6 -28.00 11.13 16.85
C SER A 6 -26.99 10.54 15.85
N ASN A 7 -26.54 9.32 16.15
CA ASN A 7 -25.52 8.57 15.40
C ASN A 7 -25.90 8.33 13.91
N ASP A 8 -27.18 8.43 13.57
CA ASP A 8 -27.70 8.21 12.21
C ASP A 8 -27.33 9.34 11.23
N ASN A 9 -27.14 10.57 11.71
CA ASN A 9 -26.79 11.72 10.85
C ASN A 9 -25.33 11.69 10.39
N ASN A 10 -24.42 11.10 11.17
CA ASN A 10 -23.02 10.97 10.77
C ASN A 10 -22.82 9.82 9.78
N ASN A 11 -23.54 8.71 9.95
CA ASN A 11 -23.46 7.58 9.01
C ASN A 11 -24.06 7.93 7.64
N SER A 12 -25.12 8.75 7.59
CA SER A 12 -25.69 9.21 6.32
C SER A 12 -24.74 10.16 5.58
N ALA A 13 -24.10 11.10 6.28
CA ALA A 13 -23.12 12.01 5.68
C ALA A 13 -21.88 11.29 5.13
N ILE A 14 -21.35 10.29 5.85
CA ILE A 14 -20.22 9.47 5.38
C ILE A 14 -20.61 8.66 4.14
N SER A 15 -21.82 8.09 4.13
CA SER A 15 -22.34 7.34 2.98
C SER A 15 -22.47 8.21 1.73
N ILE A 16 -22.95 9.46 1.89
CA ILE A 16 -23.07 10.44 0.80
C ILE A 16 -21.68 10.80 0.27
N LEU A 17 -20.74 11.18 1.15
CA LEU A 17 -19.37 11.54 0.74
C LEU A 17 -18.69 10.41 -0.05
N HIS A 18 -18.85 9.18 0.42
CA HIS A 18 -18.29 8.01 -0.23
C HIS A 18 -18.93 7.74 -1.61
N SER A 19 -20.24 7.96 -1.75
CA SER A 19 -20.94 7.90 -3.03
C SER A 19 -20.44 8.96 -4.01
N ASP A 20 -20.25 10.20 -3.55
CA ASP A 20 -19.78 11.32 -4.38
C ASP A 20 -18.35 11.08 -4.88
N ILE A 21 -17.46 10.66 -3.99
CA ILE A 21 -16.08 10.28 -4.33
C ILE A 21 -16.07 9.14 -5.33
N GLN A 22 -16.89 8.11 -5.12
CA GLN A 22 -16.96 6.98 -6.05
C GLN A 22 -17.46 7.42 -7.43
N SER A 23 -18.45 8.32 -7.49
CA SER A 23 -18.94 8.88 -8.76
C SER A 23 -17.84 9.63 -9.51
N LEU A 24 -17.08 10.47 -8.81
CA LEU A 24 -15.96 11.23 -9.37
C LEU A 24 -14.85 10.32 -9.90
N VAL A 25 -14.48 9.28 -9.15
CA VAL A 25 -13.49 8.29 -9.59
C VAL A 25 -13.98 7.55 -10.84
N ASN A 26 -15.24 7.10 -10.86
CA ASN A 26 -15.82 6.41 -12.02
C ASN A 26 -15.83 7.31 -13.26
N GLU A 27 -16.24 8.57 -13.12
CA GLU A 27 -16.23 9.55 -14.23
C GLU A 27 -14.82 9.75 -14.79
N ALA A 28 -13.80 9.91 -13.92
CA ALA A 28 -12.41 10.06 -14.34
C ALA A 28 -11.92 8.83 -15.14
N TYR A 29 -12.29 7.62 -14.70
CA TYR A 29 -12.00 6.38 -15.43
C TYR A 29 -12.73 6.33 -16.78
N GLU A 30 -14.01 6.65 -16.83
CA GLU A 30 -14.83 6.63 -18.05
C GLU A 30 -14.33 7.63 -19.10
N ILE A 31 -13.95 8.84 -18.69
CA ILE A 31 -13.34 9.85 -19.57
C ILE A 31 -12.03 9.32 -20.15
N ALA A 32 -11.18 8.71 -19.32
CA ALA A 32 -9.90 8.18 -19.77
C ALA A 32 -10.06 6.98 -20.72
N LEU A 33 -11.03 6.11 -20.45
CA LEU A 33 -11.30 4.92 -21.27
C LEU A 33 -12.00 5.26 -22.59
N SER A 34 -12.87 6.28 -22.61
CA SER A 34 -13.57 6.74 -23.81
C SER A 34 -12.65 7.47 -24.79
N LYS A 35 -11.76 8.34 -24.30
CA LYS A 35 -10.74 9.02 -25.15
C LYS A 35 -9.82 8.04 -25.89
N ASN A 36 -9.59 6.85 -25.34
CA ASN A 36 -8.80 5.80 -26.00
C ASN A 36 -9.61 4.94 -26.98
N ALA A 37 -10.95 5.02 -26.99
CA ALA A 37 -11.77 4.29 -27.96
C ALA A 37 -11.73 4.95 -29.36
N ASP A 38 -11.52 6.26 -29.42
CA ASP A 38 -11.37 7.01 -30.68
C ASP A 38 -9.94 6.94 -31.24
N ALA A 39 -8.95 6.62 -30.41
CA ALA A 39 -7.58 6.31 -30.81
C ALA A 39 -7.44 4.79 -31.02
N SER A 40 -7.87 4.28 -32.17
CA SER A 40 -7.76 2.86 -32.57
C SER A 40 -6.33 2.34 -32.79
N SER A 41 -5.34 2.91 -32.10
CA SER A 41 -3.93 2.52 -32.15
C SER A 41 -3.29 2.88 -30.81
N ASP A 42 -2.89 1.86 -30.02
CA ASP A 42 -1.95 1.98 -28.90
C ASP A 42 -0.58 2.44 -29.44
N SER A 43 -0.47 3.69 -29.83
CA SER A 43 0.77 4.33 -30.26
C SER A 43 1.07 5.49 -29.33
N ASP A 44 1.79 5.23 -28.25
CA ASP A 44 2.59 6.26 -27.61
C ASP A 44 4.03 5.78 -27.53
N SER A 45 4.87 6.57 -28.20
CA SER A 45 6.26 6.35 -28.55
C SER A 45 7.18 6.41 -27.34
N ILE A 46 8.17 5.53 -27.34
CA ILE A 46 9.36 5.60 -26.49
C ILE A 46 10.13 6.88 -26.85
N HIS A 47 10.15 7.87 -25.97
CA HIS A 47 11.13 8.96 -26.08
C HIS A 47 12.51 8.40 -25.71
N SER A 48 13.29 8.06 -26.73
CA SER A 48 14.74 7.91 -26.64
C SER A 48 15.34 9.20 -27.20
N LEU A 49 16.21 9.87 -26.44
CA LEU A 49 17.13 10.89 -26.98
C LEU A 49 18.21 10.19 -27.83
N PRO A 50 18.88 10.93 -28.75
CA PRO A 50 19.30 10.36 -30.02
C PRO A 50 20.70 9.71 -29.98
N GLU A 51 20.83 8.56 -30.63
CA GLU A 51 22.09 8.09 -31.19
C GLU A 51 21.96 7.95 -32.71
N ASP A 52 23.08 8.23 -33.38
CA ASP A 52 23.21 8.56 -34.79
C ASP A 52 22.83 7.47 -35.79
N THR A 53 22.45 7.99 -36.97
CA THR A 53 22.14 7.39 -38.27
C THR A 53 22.76 6.02 -38.63
N SER A 54 21.91 5.10 -39.10
CA SER A 54 21.96 4.59 -40.49
C SER A 54 20.71 3.76 -40.86
N SER A 55 20.37 3.81 -42.14
CA SER A 55 19.07 3.52 -42.79
C SER A 55 18.66 2.06 -42.96
N THR A 56 17.35 1.77 -42.90
CA THR A 56 16.57 1.01 -43.92
C THR A 56 15.06 1.04 -43.62
N PRO A 57 14.15 1.08 -44.64
CA PRO A 57 12.70 1.15 -44.41
C PRO A 57 12.01 -0.20 -44.68
N ALA A 58 11.19 -0.67 -43.74
CA ALA A 58 10.15 -1.67 -44.05
C ALA A 58 8.96 -1.55 -43.07
N THR A 59 7.80 -1.33 -43.67
CA THR A 59 6.44 -1.30 -43.10
C THR A 59 6.01 -2.65 -42.56
N ASP A 60 5.88 -2.81 -41.23
CA ASP A 60 4.89 -3.71 -40.59
C ASP A 60 4.72 -3.36 -39.09
N LYS A 61 3.83 -2.39 -38.77
CA LYS A 61 3.68 -1.87 -37.40
C LYS A 61 2.54 -2.50 -36.58
N GLY A 62 1.64 -3.26 -37.21
CA GLY A 62 0.44 -3.82 -36.54
C GLY A 62 0.63 -5.18 -35.89
N THR A 63 1.44 -6.05 -36.49
CA THR A 63 1.75 -7.43 -36.05
C THR A 63 2.88 -7.50 -35.02
N SER A 64 3.81 -6.54 -35.04
CA SER A 64 4.98 -6.50 -34.16
C SER A 64 4.66 -6.10 -32.70
N PHE A 65 3.61 -5.30 -32.48
CA PHE A 65 3.27 -4.82 -31.14
C PHE A 65 2.55 -5.88 -30.29
N SER A 66 1.59 -6.61 -30.88
CA SER A 66 0.91 -7.72 -30.19
C SER A 66 1.87 -8.84 -29.85
N SER A 67 2.83 -9.14 -30.74
CA SER A 67 3.85 -10.16 -30.49
C SER A 67 4.82 -9.75 -29.37
N ASN A 68 5.16 -8.46 -29.25
CA ASN A 68 5.99 -7.96 -28.15
C ASN A 68 5.29 -8.10 -26.78
N GLN A 69 4.00 -7.73 -26.66
CA GLN A 69 3.26 -7.90 -25.40
C GLN A 69 3.12 -9.36 -24.97
N GLU A 70 2.97 -10.28 -25.93
CA GLU A 70 2.95 -11.72 -25.66
C GLU A 70 4.32 -12.23 -25.19
N GLN A 71 5.42 -11.77 -25.80
CA GLN A 71 6.78 -12.08 -25.34
C GLN A 71 7.05 -11.56 -23.92
N LEU A 72 6.65 -10.34 -23.61
CA LEU A 72 6.73 -9.78 -22.26
C LEU A 72 5.91 -10.61 -21.26
N THR A 73 4.73 -11.06 -21.65
CA THR A 73 3.89 -11.94 -20.83
C THR A 73 4.61 -13.26 -20.51
N ILE A 74 5.21 -13.90 -21.51
CA ILE A 74 5.98 -15.13 -21.33
C ILE A 74 7.18 -14.90 -20.41
N ARG A 75 7.92 -13.79 -20.57
CA ARG A 75 9.04 -13.43 -19.69
C ARG A 75 8.57 -13.29 -18.23
N ARG A 76 7.46 -12.59 -18.00
CA ARG A 76 6.86 -12.41 -16.66
C ARG A 76 6.43 -13.72 -16.04
N GLN A 77 5.78 -14.60 -16.81
CA GLN A 77 5.42 -15.94 -16.34
C GLN A 77 6.65 -16.76 -15.96
N THR A 78 7.70 -16.71 -16.80
CA THR A 78 8.97 -17.41 -16.55
C THR A 78 9.63 -16.91 -15.27
N TYR A 79 9.63 -15.60 -15.04
CA TYR A 79 10.12 -15.00 -13.79
C TYR A 79 9.35 -15.49 -12.57
N LEU A 80 8.01 -15.43 -12.61
CA LEU A 80 7.15 -15.83 -11.49
C LEU A 80 7.24 -17.33 -11.17
N GLN A 81 7.36 -18.18 -12.19
CA GLN A 81 7.52 -19.63 -12.01
C GLN A 81 8.86 -20.02 -11.36
N ARG A 82 9.87 -19.15 -11.43
CA ARG A 82 11.15 -19.34 -10.75
C ARG A 82 11.11 -18.90 -9.28
N GLN A 83 10.10 -18.14 -8.87
CA GLN A 83 9.97 -17.73 -7.49
C GLN A 83 9.57 -18.92 -6.61
N PRO A 84 10.10 -19.02 -5.38
CA PRO A 84 9.78 -20.13 -4.52
C PRO A 84 8.29 -20.16 -4.18
N SER A 85 7.68 -21.32 -4.39
CA SER A 85 6.32 -21.61 -3.93
C SER A 85 6.28 -21.56 -2.41
N ARG A 86 5.38 -20.76 -1.86
CA ARG A 86 5.15 -20.73 -0.41
C ARG A 86 4.30 -21.91 0.04
N SER A 87 4.76 -22.61 1.08
CA SER A 87 3.98 -23.63 1.77
C SER A 87 2.83 -23.03 2.57
N GLN A 88 3.00 -21.80 3.05
CA GLN A 88 2.00 -21.04 3.81
C GLN A 88 2.03 -19.57 3.38
N TYR A 89 0.85 -19.04 3.07
CA TYR A 89 0.67 -17.62 2.79
C TYR A 89 0.58 -16.83 4.09
N TYR A 90 1.11 -15.61 4.07
CA TYR A 90 0.89 -14.69 5.17
C TYR A 90 -0.60 -14.34 5.25
N SER A 91 -1.20 -14.60 6.41
CA SER A 91 -2.52 -14.11 6.76
C SER A 91 -2.39 -12.99 7.79
N PRO A 92 -2.84 -11.77 7.48
CA PRO A 92 -2.91 -10.71 8.47
C PRO A 92 -3.75 -11.18 9.68
N PRO A 93 -3.31 -10.89 10.92
CA PRO A 93 -4.11 -11.19 12.10
C PRO A 93 -5.43 -10.42 12.05
N SER A 94 -6.55 -11.10 12.34
CA SER A 94 -7.90 -10.50 12.31
C SER A 94 -8.25 -9.74 13.59
N THR A 95 -7.52 -9.97 14.68
CA THR A 95 -7.74 -9.39 16.01
C THR A 95 -6.39 -9.05 16.64
N GLY A 96 -6.38 -8.05 17.52
CA GLY A 96 -5.19 -7.73 18.30
C GLY A 96 -4.86 -8.79 19.35
N PRO A 97 -3.79 -8.58 20.13
CA PRO A 97 -3.45 -9.48 21.23
C PRO A 97 -4.68 -9.60 22.14
N GLU A 98 -5.14 -10.82 22.41
CA GLU A 98 -6.42 -11.04 23.13
C GLU A 98 -6.44 -10.38 24.52
N ASN A 99 -5.27 -10.15 25.11
CA ASN A 99 -5.13 -9.71 26.50
C ASN A 99 -4.44 -8.35 26.69
N HIS A 100 -3.74 -7.82 25.68
CA HIS A 100 -2.86 -6.66 25.84
C HIS A 100 -2.93 -5.70 24.64
N MET A 101 -2.63 -4.42 24.88
CA MET A 101 -2.74 -3.37 23.87
C MET A 101 -1.64 -3.48 22.81
N PHE A 102 -0.48 -3.98 23.21
CA PHE A 102 0.71 -4.20 22.40
C PHE A 102 1.56 -5.33 23.03
N GLU A 103 2.54 -5.84 22.29
CA GLU A 103 3.42 -6.93 22.77
C GLU A 103 4.49 -6.40 23.72
N CYS A 104 5.12 -5.27 23.37
CA CYS A 104 6.01 -4.56 24.28
C CYS A 104 6.19 -3.08 23.89
N LEU A 105 6.68 -2.30 24.86
CA LEU A 105 7.17 -0.94 24.70
C LEU A 105 8.67 -0.93 25.02
N LEU A 106 9.45 -0.29 24.15
CA LEU A 106 10.89 -0.10 24.26
C LEU A 106 11.20 1.40 24.38
N LEU A 107 12.25 1.70 25.13
CA LEU A 107 12.98 2.96 25.06
C LEU A 107 14.38 2.63 24.55
N VAL A 108 14.74 3.15 23.39
CA VAL A 108 16.03 2.94 22.74
C VAL A 108 16.80 4.26 22.77
N GLY A 109 18.10 4.19 23.04
CA GLY A 109 19.00 5.34 22.95
C GLY A 109 20.18 5.06 22.03
N ILE A 110 21.08 6.03 21.92
CA ILE A 110 22.34 5.93 21.18
C ILE A 110 23.50 6.05 22.17
N ASP A 111 24.47 5.15 22.06
CA ASP A 111 25.75 5.20 22.79
C ASP A 111 26.93 5.18 21.80
N MET A 112 28.13 5.45 22.31
CA MET A 112 29.36 5.36 21.55
C MET A 112 30.00 3.98 21.76
N ASP A 113 30.13 3.20 20.69
CA ASP A 113 30.84 1.94 20.77
C ASP A 113 32.31 2.18 21.16
N ASN A 114 32.77 1.42 22.16
CA ASN A 114 34.10 1.64 22.74
C ASN A 114 35.23 1.26 21.80
N VAL A 115 34.99 0.35 20.85
CA VAL A 115 35.98 -0.22 19.94
C VAL A 115 35.98 0.51 18.61
N THR A 116 34.84 0.55 17.92
CA THR A 116 34.70 1.14 16.59
C THR A 116 34.64 2.67 16.64
N LYS A 117 34.32 3.25 17.81
CA LYS A 117 33.99 4.67 17.97
C LYS A 117 32.82 5.10 17.08
N GLU A 118 31.97 4.16 16.69
CA GLU A 118 30.72 4.44 15.97
C GLU A 118 29.54 4.52 16.94
N ARG A 119 28.57 5.38 16.59
CA ARG A 119 27.35 5.50 17.37
C ARG A 119 26.45 4.32 17.09
N VAL A 120 26.08 3.61 18.14
CA VAL A 120 25.28 2.39 18.07
C VAL A 120 24.03 2.55 18.93
N PRO A 121 22.88 2.05 18.49
CA PRO A 121 21.69 2.07 19.30
C PRO A 121 21.75 1.00 20.38
N TYR A 122 21.08 1.24 21.50
CA TYR A 122 21.00 0.28 22.59
C TYR A 122 19.66 0.38 23.33
N LEU A 123 19.22 -0.75 23.86
CA LEU A 123 17.99 -0.83 24.63
C LEU A 123 18.19 -0.25 26.04
N ILE A 124 17.46 0.83 26.36
CA ILE A 124 17.48 1.46 27.69
C ILE A 124 16.44 0.80 28.61
N LYS A 125 15.19 0.67 28.12
CA LYS A 125 14.08 0.09 28.90
C LYS A 125 13.20 -0.78 28.00
N LYS A 126 12.62 -1.82 28.61
CA LYS A 126 11.65 -2.72 27.98
C LYS A 126 10.50 -3.00 28.95
N TYR A 127 9.28 -2.95 28.46
CA TYR A 127 8.09 -3.35 29.19
C TYR A 127 7.14 -4.22 28.34
N PRO A 128 6.61 -5.34 28.86
CA PRO A 128 6.96 -5.92 30.16
C PRO A 128 8.39 -6.50 30.16
N PRO A 129 9.05 -6.66 31.32
CA PRO A 129 10.44 -7.15 31.39
C PRO A 129 10.66 -8.50 30.70
N GLN A 130 9.66 -9.38 30.73
CA GLN A 130 9.67 -10.71 30.13
C GLN A 130 9.32 -10.75 28.63
N ALA A 131 9.04 -9.60 28.00
CA ALA A 131 8.70 -9.60 26.58
C ALA A 131 9.86 -10.12 25.72
N GLU A 132 9.55 -11.03 24.80
CA GLU A 132 10.47 -11.48 23.76
C GLU A 132 10.53 -10.43 22.65
N ILE A 133 11.74 -9.94 22.38
CA ILE A 133 12.01 -8.98 21.31
C ILE A 133 12.95 -9.64 20.30
N THR A 134 12.84 -9.23 19.05
CA THR A 134 13.77 -9.64 18.01
C THR A 134 15.17 -9.12 18.34
N ASP A 135 16.19 -9.95 18.17
CA ASP A 135 17.59 -9.54 18.33
C ASP A 135 17.89 -8.34 17.44
N HIS A 136 18.67 -7.38 17.96
CA HIS A 136 19.07 -6.18 17.24
C HIS A 136 17.91 -5.26 16.79
N ILE A 137 16.73 -5.38 17.41
CA ILE A 137 15.59 -4.51 17.09
C ILE A 137 15.93 -3.01 17.25
N GLU A 138 16.82 -2.68 18.19
CA GLU A 138 17.35 -1.34 18.41
C GLU A 138 17.98 -0.72 17.16
N ASP A 139 18.64 -1.52 16.30
CA ASP A 139 19.23 -1.05 15.05
C ASP A 139 18.16 -0.61 14.05
N PHE A 140 17.00 -1.26 14.06
CA PHE A 140 15.88 -0.88 13.20
C PHE A 140 15.08 0.28 13.79
N VAL A 141 14.99 0.36 15.12
CA VAL A 141 14.38 1.52 15.80
C VAL A 141 15.23 2.77 15.57
N PHE A 142 16.56 2.66 15.52
CA PHE A 142 17.47 3.78 15.24
C PHE A 142 18.38 3.49 14.04
N PRO A 143 17.84 3.48 12.81
CA PRO A 143 18.57 3.02 11.62
C PRO A 143 19.68 3.97 11.14
N ASP A 144 19.70 5.19 11.67
CA ASP A 144 20.66 6.28 11.40
C ASP A 144 21.56 6.59 12.61
N ALA A 145 21.63 5.73 13.62
CA ALA A 145 22.38 5.98 14.85
C ALA A 145 23.82 6.47 14.59
N SER A 146 24.50 5.84 13.62
CA SER A 146 25.87 6.17 13.21
C SER A 146 26.02 7.62 12.71
N GLU A 147 24.96 8.19 12.15
CA GLU A 147 24.95 9.52 11.52
C GLU A 147 24.37 10.61 12.41
N TRP A 148 24.08 10.31 13.68
CA TRP A 148 23.53 11.27 14.64
C TRP A 148 24.44 12.51 14.86
N PRO A 149 23.94 13.73 15.13
CA PRO A 149 22.54 14.14 15.16
C PRO A 149 21.93 14.23 13.75
N PRO A 150 20.62 14.00 13.63
CA PRO A 150 19.93 14.14 12.36
C PRO A 150 19.88 15.62 11.96
N PRO A 151 19.62 15.91 10.68
CA PRO A 151 19.26 17.26 10.26
C PRO A 151 18.12 17.83 11.12
N PRO A 152 18.08 19.16 11.36
CA PRO A 152 16.96 19.79 12.06
C PRO A 152 15.63 19.42 11.39
N MET A 153 14.62 19.11 12.20
CA MET A 153 13.30 18.79 11.66
C MET A 153 12.71 20.02 10.96
N GLU A 154 12.25 19.82 9.73
CA GLU A 154 11.53 20.85 8.99
C GLU A 154 10.09 20.99 9.51
N GLU A 155 9.50 22.16 9.28
CA GLU A 155 8.13 22.44 9.65
C GLU A 155 7.16 21.46 8.95
N GLY A 156 6.37 20.72 9.73
CA GLY A 156 5.44 19.71 9.23
C GLY A 156 5.99 18.27 9.15
N GLN A 157 7.28 18.04 9.43
CA GLN A 157 7.81 16.68 9.57
C GLN A 157 7.34 16.03 10.88
N THR A 158 7.04 14.74 10.81
CA THR A 158 6.67 13.94 11.99
C THR A 158 7.89 13.21 12.56
N SER A 159 7.95 13.09 13.89
CA SER A 159 8.93 12.26 14.60
C SER A 159 8.52 10.78 14.65
N CYS A 160 7.33 10.44 14.14
CA CYS A 160 6.80 9.09 14.08
C CYS A 160 7.18 8.36 12.79
N TYR A 161 7.47 7.06 12.91
CA TYR A 161 7.73 6.15 11.80
C TYR A 161 7.47 4.72 12.25
N THR A 162 7.18 3.83 11.32
CA THR A 162 6.94 2.42 11.59
C THR A 162 8.01 1.56 10.95
N VAL A 163 8.65 0.74 11.76
CA VAL A 163 9.48 -0.37 11.28
C VAL A 163 8.58 -1.58 11.07
N ILE A 164 8.54 -2.11 9.85
CA ILE A 164 7.87 -3.38 9.55
C ILE A 164 8.95 -4.44 9.42
N ILE A 165 8.84 -5.53 10.17
CA ILE A 165 9.77 -6.66 10.06
C ILE A 165 8.97 -7.91 9.72
N THR A 166 9.49 -8.68 8.76
CA THR A 166 8.93 -9.96 8.34
C THR A 166 9.82 -11.08 8.87
N ASN A 167 9.27 -12.00 9.65
CA ASN A 167 10.03 -13.17 10.12
C ASN A 167 10.12 -14.27 9.04
N GLU A 168 10.85 -15.33 9.33
CA GLU A 168 11.04 -16.48 8.43
C GLU A 168 9.74 -17.17 7.99
N MET A 169 8.70 -17.11 8.83
CA MET A 169 7.36 -17.65 8.53
C MET A 169 6.50 -16.68 7.70
N GLY A 170 7.02 -15.51 7.35
CA GLY A 170 6.30 -14.46 6.63
C GLY A 170 5.35 -13.65 7.51
N VAL A 171 5.35 -13.85 8.83
CA VAL A 171 4.55 -13.07 9.80
C VAL A 171 5.18 -11.69 9.99
N ARG A 172 4.33 -10.67 10.09
CA ARG A 172 4.74 -9.28 10.23
C ARG A 172 4.56 -8.79 11.65
N LYS A 173 5.58 -8.09 12.14
CA LYS A 173 5.49 -7.23 13.33
C LYS A 173 5.67 -5.77 12.91
N TYR A 174 4.95 -4.90 13.59
CA TYR A 174 4.99 -3.47 13.42
C TYR A 174 5.60 -2.85 14.68
N ALA A 175 6.73 -2.18 14.52
CA ALA A 175 7.44 -1.43 15.54
C ALA A 175 7.19 0.06 15.29
N TYR A 176 6.16 0.60 15.94
CA TYR A 176 5.80 2.01 15.87
C TYR A 176 6.76 2.82 16.71
N CYS A 177 7.47 3.75 16.11
CA CYS A 177 8.54 4.49 16.73
C CYS A 177 8.19 5.99 16.79
N ARG A 178 8.68 6.66 17.83
CA ARG A 178 8.63 8.12 17.95
C ARG A 178 9.94 8.62 18.53
N ARG A 179 10.64 9.51 17.80
CA ARG A 179 11.80 10.23 18.35
C ARG A 179 11.35 11.23 19.39
N VAL A 180 12.07 11.29 20.50
CA VAL A 180 11.78 12.24 21.57
C VAL A 180 12.25 13.62 21.14
N LEU A 181 11.31 14.53 20.90
CA LEU A 181 11.55 15.93 20.55
C LEU A 181 11.07 16.83 21.70
N PRO A 182 11.99 17.45 22.45
CA PRO A 182 11.60 18.41 23.49
C PRO A 182 10.78 19.58 22.92
N GLU A 183 9.83 20.08 23.70
CA GLU A 183 8.97 21.20 23.27
C GLU A 183 9.81 22.43 22.90
N GLY A 184 9.59 22.95 21.69
CA GLY A 184 10.32 24.11 21.15
C GLY A 184 11.73 23.81 20.63
N ALA A 185 12.20 22.55 20.67
CA ALA A 185 13.45 22.13 20.06
C ALA A 185 13.27 21.82 18.56
N LEU A 186 14.34 22.01 17.79
CA LEU A 186 14.41 21.61 16.37
C LEU A 186 15.15 20.30 16.15
N VAL A 187 15.80 19.79 17.20
CA VAL A 187 16.65 18.60 17.18
C VAL A 187 16.16 17.65 18.26
N CYS A 188 15.88 16.42 17.86
CA CYS A 188 15.46 15.35 18.77
C CYS A 188 16.57 15.02 19.78
N LEU A 189 16.19 14.47 20.92
CA LEU A 189 17.11 13.74 21.79
C LEU A 189 17.51 12.41 21.11
N PRO A 190 18.67 11.83 21.46
CA PRO A 190 19.08 10.49 20.99
C PRO A 190 18.28 9.40 21.70
N LEU A 191 16.95 9.52 21.70
CA LEU A 191 15.98 8.67 22.37
C LEU A 191 14.77 8.45 21.46
N ALA A 192 14.28 7.21 21.43
CA ALA A 192 13.07 6.85 20.73
C ALA A 192 12.24 5.87 21.57
N TYR A 193 10.95 6.14 21.68
CA TYR A 193 9.99 5.15 22.15
C TYR A 193 9.57 4.27 20.99
N CYS A 194 9.43 2.97 21.24
CA CYS A 194 8.97 2.02 20.23
C CYS A 194 7.92 1.05 20.81
N ILE A 195 6.73 1.00 20.21
CA ILE A 195 5.70 0.01 20.53
C ILE A 195 5.73 -1.10 19.47
N ILE A 196 5.88 -2.35 19.92
CA ILE A 196 5.81 -3.52 19.05
C ILE A 196 4.43 -4.15 19.13
N SER A 197 3.80 -4.38 17.98
CA SER A 197 2.49 -5.03 17.86
C SER A 197 2.38 -5.82 16.56
N SER A 198 1.60 -6.90 16.60
CA SER A 198 1.13 -7.63 15.41
C SER A 198 -0.05 -6.95 14.72
N VAL A 199 -0.68 -5.96 15.37
CA VAL A 199 -1.78 -5.17 14.81
C VAL A 199 -1.23 -4.03 13.97
N LYS A 200 -1.70 -3.93 12.72
CA LYS A 200 -1.51 -2.74 11.88
C LYS A 200 -2.52 -1.66 12.28
N ALA A 201 -2.06 -0.60 12.92
CA ALA A 201 -2.87 0.51 13.42
C ALA A 201 -2.01 1.76 13.66
N ASN A 202 -1.40 2.27 12.60
CA ASN A 202 -0.41 3.34 12.61
C ASN A 202 -0.92 4.59 13.33
N SER A 203 -2.10 5.08 12.92
CA SER A 203 -2.67 6.30 13.48
C SER A 203 -2.96 6.17 14.97
N PHE A 204 -3.33 4.98 15.43
CA PHE A 204 -3.58 4.72 16.85
C PHE A 204 -2.29 4.67 17.65
N TYR A 205 -1.30 3.87 17.23
CA TYR A 205 -0.07 3.69 18.01
C TYR A 205 0.85 4.92 17.96
N HIS A 206 0.85 5.69 16.87
CA HIS A 206 1.57 6.98 16.83
C HIS A 206 0.98 7.99 17.81
N ARG A 207 -0.35 8.10 17.92
CA ARG A 207 -0.99 8.94 18.95
C ARG A 207 -0.70 8.43 20.36
N LEU A 208 -0.63 7.12 20.54
CA LEU A 208 -0.27 6.53 21.83
C LEU A 208 1.18 6.87 22.23
N LEU A 209 2.10 6.87 21.27
CA LEU A 209 3.48 7.31 21.48
C LEU A 209 3.61 8.80 21.76
N GLU A 210 2.82 9.65 21.09
CA GLU A 210 2.73 11.10 21.40
C GLU A 210 2.38 11.31 22.87
N GLU A 211 1.39 10.58 23.36
CA GLU A 211 0.97 10.69 24.76
C GLU A 211 2.02 10.17 25.76
N ILE A 212 2.74 9.10 25.41
CA ILE A 212 3.87 8.60 26.20
C ILE A 212 5.01 9.62 26.24
N GLU A 213 5.27 10.32 25.12
CA GLU A 213 6.28 11.37 25.04
C GLU A 213 5.90 12.62 25.85
N VAL A 214 4.63 13.03 25.88
CA VAL A 214 4.17 14.15 26.74
C VAL A 214 4.52 13.92 28.21
N HIS A 215 4.55 12.64 28.62
CA HIS A 215 4.95 12.22 29.96
C HIS A 215 6.47 11.95 30.08
N HIS A 216 7.28 12.27 29.08
CA HIS A 216 8.73 12.18 29.18
C HIS A 216 9.27 13.20 30.20
N GLY A 217 10.06 12.73 31.16
CA GLY A 217 10.61 13.58 32.23
C GLY A 217 9.78 13.61 33.52
N VAL A 218 8.62 12.95 33.58
CA VAL A 218 7.93 12.69 34.86
C VAL A 218 8.70 11.66 35.70
N SER A 219 8.31 11.47 36.97
CA SER A 219 8.95 10.47 37.82
C SER A 219 8.83 9.07 37.23
N GLU A 220 9.87 8.25 37.41
CA GLU A 220 9.89 6.88 36.89
C GLU A 220 8.68 6.05 37.36
N SER A 221 8.24 6.25 38.60
CA SER A 221 7.05 5.58 39.13
C SER A 221 5.76 5.97 38.39
N ALA A 222 5.57 7.25 38.09
CA ALA A 222 4.39 7.75 37.37
C ALA A 222 4.40 7.26 35.92
N GLN A 223 5.56 7.34 35.25
CA GLN A 223 5.73 6.84 33.90
C GLN A 223 5.45 5.33 33.82
N MET A 224 5.99 4.54 34.75
CA MET A 224 5.75 3.10 34.80
C MET A 224 4.29 2.74 35.14
N SER A 225 3.61 3.56 35.93
CA SER A 225 2.16 3.40 36.19
C SER A 225 1.36 3.56 34.91
N LEU A 226 1.62 4.62 34.14
CA LEU A 226 0.98 4.86 32.84
C LEU A 226 1.22 3.68 31.88
N ILE A 227 2.47 3.24 31.73
CA ILE A 227 2.84 2.14 30.83
C ILE A 227 2.11 0.84 31.23
N ARG A 228 2.01 0.54 32.53
CA ARG A 228 1.30 -0.63 33.04
C ARG A 228 -0.19 -0.57 32.73
N ASP A 229 -0.81 0.58 32.96
CA ASP A 229 -2.24 0.78 32.69
C ASP A 229 -2.56 0.59 31.21
N LEU A 230 -1.73 1.14 30.33
CA LEU A 230 -1.85 0.97 28.88
C LEU A 230 -1.72 -0.50 28.46
N TYR A 231 -0.66 -1.19 28.90
CA TYR A 231 -0.40 -2.57 28.53
C TYR A 231 -1.49 -3.54 29.04
N SER A 232 -2.07 -3.27 30.21
CA SER A 232 -3.08 -4.14 30.84
C SER A 232 -4.44 -4.15 30.12
N GLN A 233 -4.68 -3.20 29.22
CA GLN A 233 -5.92 -3.11 28.44
C GLN A 233 -5.76 -3.88 27.12
N PRO A 234 -6.82 -4.50 26.57
CA PRO A 234 -6.77 -5.05 25.22
C PRO A 234 -6.71 -3.93 24.17
N TYR A 235 -6.28 -4.26 22.96
CA TYR A 235 -6.42 -3.34 21.83
C TYR A 235 -7.90 -2.95 21.63
N PRO A 236 -8.25 -1.64 21.64
CA PRO A 236 -9.64 -1.20 21.72
C PRO A 236 -10.44 -1.61 20.48
N SER A 237 -11.70 -2.00 20.66
CA SER A 237 -12.61 -2.18 19.53
C SER A 237 -12.94 -0.83 18.86
N PRO A 238 -13.36 -0.80 17.59
CA PRO A 238 -13.73 0.44 16.91
C PRO A 238 -14.78 1.24 17.69
N GLY A 239 -14.56 2.55 17.85
CA GLY A 239 -15.39 3.44 18.65
C GLY A 239 -15.11 3.45 20.16
N GLN A 240 -14.31 2.51 20.68
CA GLN A 240 -13.94 2.46 22.09
C GLN A 240 -12.73 3.36 22.39
N SER A 241 -12.66 3.80 23.64
CA SER A 241 -11.57 4.66 24.12
C SER A 241 -10.67 3.95 25.12
N VAL A 242 -9.37 4.20 25.01
CA VAL A 242 -8.36 3.89 26.01
C VAL A 242 -8.50 4.86 27.17
N LYS A 243 -8.52 4.33 28.38
CA LYS A 243 -8.62 5.15 29.60
C LYS A 243 -7.49 4.79 30.55
N VAL A 244 -6.85 5.79 31.14
CA VAL A 244 -5.75 5.61 32.11
C VAL A 244 -6.11 6.24 33.44
N PHE A 245 -5.55 5.72 34.52
CA PHE A 245 -5.76 6.33 35.84
C PHE A 245 -4.77 7.46 36.05
N VAL A 246 -5.27 8.63 36.41
CA VAL A 246 -4.46 9.81 36.71
C VAL A 246 -4.77 10.22 38.15
N GLU A 247 -3.71 10.45 38.94
CA GLU A 247 -3.85 11.01 40.29
C GLU A 247 -3.95 12.54 40.20
N ARG A 248 -5.10 13.09 40.58
CA ARG A 248 -5.33 14.53 40.71
C ARG A 248 -5.85 14.83 42.10
N ASN A 249 -5.13 15.70 42.83
CA ASN A 249 -5.49 16.15 44.18
C ASN A 249 -5.71 15.01 45.19
N GLY A 250 -4.95 13.91 45.08
CA GLY A 250 -5.06 12.75 45.96
C GLY A 250 -6.18 11.76 45.62
N ASN A 251 -6.95 12.00 44.54
CA ASN A 251 -7.95 11.08 44.02
C ASN A 251 -7.51 10.46 42.69
N GLN A 252 -7.80 9.17 42.49
CA GLN A 252 -7.61 8.48 41.22
C GLN A 252 -8.83 8.70 40.32
N GLU A 253 -8.63 9.33 39.16
CA GLU A 253 -9.66 9.54 38.15
C GLU A 253 -9.31 8.78 36.87
N LYS A 254 -10.29 8.14 36.22
CA LYS A 254 -10.11 7.52 34.89
C LYS A 254 -10.26 8.59 33.81
N MET A 255 -9.16 8.97 33.18
CA MET A 255 -9.15 9.91 32.06
C MET A 255 -9.19 9.16 30.73
N GLU A 256 -10.02 9.64 29.80
CA GLU A 256 -9.99 9.20 28.41
C GLU A 256 -8.76 9.77 27.71
N LEU A 257 -7.91 8.87 27.21
CA LEU A 257 -6.64 9.22 26.60
C LEU A 257 -6.77 9.31 25.08
N ILE A 258 -7.21 8.20 24.46
CA ILE A 258 -7.31 8.07 23.01
C ILE A 258 -8.57 7.31 22.67
N LYS A 259 -9.35 7.81 21.71
CA LYS A 259 -10.51 7.10 21.16
C LYS A 259 -10.15 6.48 19.82
N ARG A 260 -10.35 5.16 19.69
CA ARG A 260 -10.33 4.49 18.39
C ARG A 260 -11.58 4.90 17.63
N PRO A 261 -11.47 5.52 16.44
CA PRO A 261 -12.66 5.89 15.68
C PRO A 261 -13.43 4.65 15.14
N LEU A 262 -14.63 4.89 14.62
CA LEU A 262 -15.55 3.84 14.16
C LEU A 262 -15.10 3.29 12.79
N VAL A 263 -15.31 1.98 12.57
CA VAL A 263 -15.01 1.31 11.29
C VAL A 263 -15.65 2.07 10.13
N GLY A 264 -14.86 2.40 9.11
CA GLY A 264 -15.32 3.11 7.89
C GLY A 264 -14.50 4.34 7.55
N LYS A 265 -13.64 4.82 8.46
CA LYS A 265 -12.52 5.68 8.10
C LYS A 265 -11.33 4.79 7.75
N ASN A 266 -10.76 4.96 6.56
CA ASN A 266 -9.46 4.38 6.21
C ASN A 266 -8.38 5.07 7.06
N GLU A 267 -8.37 4.84 8.38
CA GLU A 267 -7.55 5.56 9.36
C GLU A 267 -6.05 5.41 9.14
N ASP A 268 -5.64 4.39 8.40
CA ASP A 268 -4.23 4.12 8.15
C ASP A 268 -3.83 4.30 6.67
N THR A 269 -4.77 4.64 5.77
CA THR A 269 -4.45 4.79 4.35
C THR A 269 -3.92 6.18 4.06
N ASP A 270 -2.60 6.32 4.24
CA ASP A 270 -1.83 7.50 3.85
C ASP A 270 -1.35 7.43 2.39
N LEU A 271 -2.22 6.99 1.49
CA LEU A 271 -1.87 6.90 0.08
C LEU A 271 -1.55 8.28 -0.52
N ILE A 272 -2.15 9.34 0.03
CA ILE A 272 -1.88 10.71 -0.37
C ILE A 272 -0.42 11.09 -0.13
N LYS A 273 0.18 10.69 1.00
CA LYS A 273 1.59 10.97 1.28
C LYS A 273 2.50 10.32 0.23
N VAL A 274 2.16 9.12 -0.23
CA VAL A 274 2.88 8.46 -1.33
C VAL A 274 2.75 9.28 -2.62
N LEU A 275 1.54 9.71 -2.96
CA LEU A 275 1.28 10.51 -4.17
C LEU A 275 1.93 11.88 -4.11
N ASP A 276 1.96 12.54 -2.95
CA ASP A 276 2.66 13.80 -2.74
C ASP A 276 4.18 13.60 -2.88
N THR A 277 4.70 12.44 -2.49
CA THR A 277 6.13 12.11 -2.58
C THR A 277 6.55 11.81 -4.02
N ILE A 278 5.87 10.92 -4.74
CA ILE A 278 6.35 10.42 -6.05
C ILE A 278 5.43 10.75 -7.24
N GLY A 279 4.24 11.29 -6.99
CA GLY A 279 3.25 11.59 -8.02
C GLY A 279 2.59 10.35 -8.64
N PRO A 280 1.45 10.52 -9.35
CA PRO A 280 0.69 9.40 -9.91
C PRO A 280 1.46 8.57 -10.95
N HIS A 281 2.36 9.19 -11.72
CA HIS A 281 3.11 8.49 -12.75
C HIS A 281 4.06 7.42 -12.17
N LEU A 282 4.93 7.80 -11.23
CA LEU A 282 5.86 6.87 -10.59
C LEU A 282 5.11 5.88 -9.71
N PHE A 283 4.04 6.32 -9.04
CA PHE A 283 3.17 5.44 -8.26
C PHE A 283 2.66 4.26 -9.09
N VAL A 284 2.19 4.49 -10.32
CA VAL A 284 1.70 3.41 -11.19
C VAL A 284 2.82 2.45 -11.61
N GLN A 285 4.06 2.94 -11.81
CA GLN A 285 5.21 2.09 -12.12
C GLN A 285 5.63 1.22 -10.92
N VAL A 286 5.66 1.80 -9.72
CA VAL A 286 5.95 1.07 -8.47
C VAL A 286 4.85 0.04 -8.21
N LEU A 287 3.58 0.43 -8.33
CA LEU A 287 2.43 -0.45 -8.15
C LEU A 287 2.48 -1.63 -9.14
N GLY A 288 2.78 -1.37 -10.42
CA GLY A 288 2.97 -2.43 -11.42
C GLY A 288 4.09 -3.39 -11.03
N SER A 289 5.24 -2.88 -10.61
CA SER A 289 6.38 -3.71 -10.18
C SER A 289 6.04 -4.57 -8.97
N LEU A 290 5.27 -4.04 -8.01
CA LEU A 290 4.76 -4.81 -6.88
C LEU A 290 3.72 -5.85 -7.32
N LEU A 291 2.78 -5.53 -8.21
CA LEU A 291 1.82 -6.52 -8.72
C LEU A 291 2.50 -7.69 -9.44
N LEU A 292 3.68 -7.46 -10.04
CA LEU A 292 4.53 -8.47 -10.65
C LEU A 292 5.46 -9.19 -9.65
N GLU A 293 5.35 -8.88 -8.35
CA GLU A 293 6.17 -9.46 -7.28
C GLU A 293 7.67 -9.31 -7.59
N ARG A 294 8.11 -8.09 -7.92
CA ARG A 294 9.52 -7.74 -8.12
C ARG A 294 10.24 -7.39 -6.82
N LYS A 295 11.55 -7.27 -6.94
CA LYS A 295 12.42 -6.64 -5.94
C LYS A 295 12.30 -5.13 -6.05
N VAL A 296 11.65 -4.49 -5.09
CA VAL A 296 11.40 -3.03 -5.08
C VAL A 296 12.16 -2.39 -3.92
N ILE A 297 13.04 -1.45 -4.24
CA ILE A 297 13.79 -0.64 -3.26
C ILE A 297 13.32 0.81 -3.36
N LEU A 298 12.91 1.38 -2.24
CA LEU A 298 12.70 2.82 -2.11
C LEU A 298 13.86 3.41 -1.31
N LEU A 299 14.34 4.57 -1.71
CA LEU A 299 15.43 5.27 -1.05
C LEU A 299 14.98 6.65 -0.62
N SER A 300 15.36 7.07 0.57
CA SER A 300 15.18 8.45 1.06
C SER A 300 16.19 8.70 2.17
N ASN A 301 16.58 9.95 2.38
CA ASN A 301 17.30 10.37 3.60
C ASN A 301 16.35 10.59 4.80
N SER A 302 15.03 10.56 4.57
CA SER A 302 14.00 10.75 5.59
C SER A 302 13.35 9.42 5.98
N ILE A 303 13.56 9.04 7.25
CA ILE A 303 12.98 7.82 7.85
C ILE A 303 11.45 7.86 7.79
N SER A 304 10.84 9.02 8.06
CA SER A 304 9.38 9.16 8.05
C SER A 304 8.84 9.03 6.63
N THR A 305 9.43 9.71 5.64
CA THR A 305 9.03 9.60 4.22
C THR A 305 9.09 8.15 3.75
N LEU A 306 10.20 7.47 4.06
CA LEU A 306 10.43 6.10 3.65
C LEU A 306 9.42 5.12 4.28
N SER A 307 9.20 5.23 5.59
CA SER A 307 8.19 4.45 6.31
C SER A 307 6.81 4.63 5.69
N HIS A 308 6.33 5.87 5.57
CA HIS A 308 4.98 6.15 5.06
C HIS A 308 4.81 5.68 3.61
N CYS A 309 5.84 5.81 2.76
CA CYS A 309 5.79 5.32 1.39
C CYS A 309 5.64 3.79 1.32
N ILE A 310 6.44 3.06 2.10
CA ILE A 310 6.35 1.59 2.16
C ILE A 310 4.96 1.16 2.68
N GLU A 311 4.48 1.81 3.72
CA GLU A 311 3.17 1.51 4.33
C GLU A 311 1.99 1.82 3.43
N GLY A 312 2.05 2.94 2.72
CA GLY A 312 1.03 3.36 1.75
C GLY A 312 1.00 2.45 0.52
N LEU A 313 2.17 2.03 0.02
CA LEU A 313 2.25 1.06 -1.08
C LEU A 313 1.77 -0.34 -0.66
N GLN A 314 2.10 -0.79 0.54
CA GLN A 314 1.56 -2.04 1.08
C GLN A 314 0.02 -2.02 1.10
N GLN A 315 -0.58 -0.87 1.42
CA GLN A 315 -2.03 -0.71 1.44
C GLN A 315 -2.63 -0.59 0.05
N ALA A 316 -1.95 0.08 -0.88
CA ALA A 316 -2.37 0.19 -2.27
C ALA A 316 -2.51 -1.18 -2.96
N LEU A 317 -1.87 -2.23 -2.45
CA LEU A 317 -2.05 -3.60 -2.95
C LEU A 317 -3.43 -4.21 -2.61
N GLY A 318 -4.18 -3.67 -1.65
CA GLY A 318 -5.49 -4.18 -1.26
C GLY A 318 -6.47 -4.21 -2.44
N PRO A 319 -7.12 -5.34 -2.76
CA PRO A 319 -7.49 -6.43 -1.86
C PRO A 319 -6.44 -7.55 -1.71
N PHE A 320 -5.29 -7.43 -2.37
CA PHE A 320 -4.20 -8.37 -2.25
C PHE A 320 -3.36 -8.07 -1.01
N SER A 321 -2.65 -9.08 -0.52
CA SER A 321 -1.68 -8.92 0.58
C SER A 321 -0.31 -9.30 0.07
N TRP A 322 0.67 -8.40 0.19
CA TRP A 322 2.06 -8.70 -0.15
C TRP A 322 2.51 -9.96 0.59
N GLN A 323 3.07 -10.92 -0.14
CA GLN A 323 3.43 -12.21 0.44
C GLN A 323 4.89 -12.27 0.86
N TYR A 324 5.79 -11.53 0.23
CA TYR A 324 7.23 -11.67 0.48
C TYR A 324 7.77 -10.74 1.57
N THR A 325 9.10 -10.70 1.69
CA THR A 325 9.83 -9.85 2.63
C THR A 325 9.40 -8.40 2.46
N LEU A 326 9.08 -7.77 3.58
CA LEU A 326 8.73 -6.37 3.69
C LEU A 326 9.54 -5.79 4.85
N ILE A 327 10.40 -4.83 4.56
CA ILE A 327 11.20 -4.12 5.56
C ILE A 327 11.10 -2.63 5.26
N SER A 328 10.43 -1.87 6.11
CA SER A 328 10.24 -0.44 5.81
C SER A 328 11.51 0.39 5.93
N LEU A 329 12.45 -0.03 6.78
CA LEU A 329 13.69 0.68 7.06
C LEU A 329 14.80 -0.35 7.27
N VAL A 330 15.70 -0.46 6.29
CA VAL A 330 16.91 -1.28 6.37
C VAL A 330 18.05 -0.38 6.84
N PRO A 331 18.64 -0.61 8.02
CA PRO A 331 19.86 0.07 8.44
C PRO A 331 21.02 -0.29 7.50
N LEU A 332 21.97 0.62 7.31
CA LEU A 332 23.11 0.40 6.38
C LEU A 332 23.94 -0.84 6.73
N ALA A 333 23.99 -1.22 8.01
CA ALA A 333 24.65 -2.43 8.49
C ALA A 333 24.05 -3.74 7.94
N TYR A 334 22.79 -3.69 7.47
CA TYR A 334 22.04 -4.86 6.98
C TYR A 334 21.75 -4.76 5.48
N THR A 335 22.61 -4.07 4.72
CA THR A 335 22.44 -3.90 3.27
C THR A 335 22.48 -5.22 2.50
N GLU A 336 23.15 -6.25 3.01
CA GLU A 336 23.14 -7.61 2.46
C GLU A 336 21.73 -8.20 2.27
N LEU A 337 20.72 -7.71 3.02
CA LEU A 337 19.33 -8.14 2.87
C LEU A 337 18.75 -7.88 1.48
N ILE A 338 19.28 -6.88 0.74
CA ILE A 338 18.82 -6.58 -0.62
C ILE A 338 19.28 -7.64 -1.63
N GLU A 339 20.28 -8.45 -1.29
CA GLU A 339 20.78 -9.53 -2.15
C GLU A 339 19.84 -10.76 -2.14
N SER A 340 18.76 -10.73 -1.35
CA SER A 340 17.79 -11.81 -1.26
C SER A 340 17.34 -12.29 -2.65
N PRO A 341 17.31 -13.61 -2.90
CA PRO A 341 16.89 -14.16 -4.20
C PRO A 341 15.39 -14.02 -4.43
N THR A 342 14.60 -13.82 -3.37
CA THR A 342 13.14 -13.71 -3.44
C THR A 342 12.70 -12.26 -3.66
N PRO A 343 11.45 -12.02 -4.09
CA PRO A 343 10.90 -10.68 -4.16
C PRO A 343 10.91 -9.99 -2.79
N TYR A 344 10.98 -8.67 -2.78
CA TYR A 344 10.91 -7.89 -1.56
C TYR A 344 10.42 -6.48 -1.85
N LEU A 345 9.87 -5.84 -0.81
CA LEU A 345 9.66 -4.40 -0.77
C LEU A 345 10.47 -3.88 0.41
N VAL A 346 11.52 -3.11 0.13
CA VAL A 346 12.43 -2.60 1.15
C VAL A 346 12.60 -1.09 1.05
N GLY A 347 12.62 -0.42 2.19
CA GLY A 347 13.10 0.95 2.28
C GLY A 347 14.55 0.96 2.72
N LEU A 348 15.42 1.59 1.94
CA LEU A 348 16.83 1.75 2.24
C LEU A 348 17.10 3.21 2.61
N LEU A 349 17.61 3.44 3.82
CA LEU A 349 17.94 4.78 4.26
C LEU A 349 19.20 5.27 3.55
N LYS A 350 19.11 6.43 2.89
CA LYS A 350 20.26 7.07 2.28
C LYS A 350 21.09 7.78 3.35
N PRO A 351 22.43 7.73 3.25
CA PRO A 351 23.31 8.58 4.04
C PRO A 351 22.94 10.07 3.87
N TYR A 352 23.18 10.88 4.89
CA TYR A 352 23.02 12.33 4.78
C TYR A 352 24.05 12.93 3.80
N GLU A 353 23.77 14.12 3.24
CA GLU A 353 24.60 14.72 2.17
C GLU A 353 26.09 14.91 2.51
N ASN A 354 26.43 15.03 3.80
CA ASN A 354 27.81 15.20 4.29
C ASN A 354 28.40 13.91 4.90
N SER A 355 27.78 12.76 4.63
CA SER A 355 28.21 11.46 5.15
C SER A 355 29.28 10.86 4.25
N ASP A 356 30.31 10.25 4.85
CA ASP A 356 31.32 9.47 4.13
C ASP A 356 30.82 8.06 3.74
N ARG A 357 29.58 7.71 4.11
CA ARG A 357 28.98 6.41 3.82
C ARG A 357 28.42 6.39 2.40
N GLU A 358 28.62 5.26 1.72
CA GLU A 358 28.11 5.03 0.38
C GLU A 358 26.91 4.10 0.39
N LEU A 359 26.05 4.24 -0.62
CA LEU A 359 24.98 3.29 -0.87
C LEU A 359 25.55 1.95 -1.38
N PRO A 360 24.91 0.81 -1.08
CA PRO A 360 25.32 -0.47 -1.63
C PRO A 360 25.19 -0.47 -3.16
N SER A 361 26.07 -1.24 -3.82
CA SER A 361 25.91 -1.49 -5.26
C SER A 361 24.67 -2.32 -5.52
N PHE A 362 23.97 -1.99 -6.60
CA PHE A 362 22.83 -2.76 -7.10
C PHE A 362 23.20 -3.70 -8.26
N ASP A 363 24.50 -3.79 -8.60
CA ASP A 363 24.98 -4.57 -9.71
C ASP A 363 24.67 -6.06 -9.53
N GLY A 364 24.12 -6.69 -10.56
CA GLY A 364 23.79 -8.11 -10.55
C GLY A 364 22.44 -8.47 -9.93
N ILE A 365 21.72 -7.52 -9.32
CA ILE A 365 20.38 -7.78 -8.79
C ILE A 365 19.34 -7.77 -9.93
N GLN A 366 18.92 -8.96 -10.35
CA GLN A 366 17.94 -9.12 -11.43
C GLN A 366 16.51 -8.77 -11.00
N GLU A 367 15.71 -8.28 -11.96
CA GLU A 367 14.28 -7.96 -11.79
C GLU A 367 14.01 -6.95 -10.65
N MET A 368 14.96 -6.03 -10.45
CA MET A 368 14.90 -4.97 -9.44
C MET A 368 14.36 -3.65 -10.00
N PHE A 369 13.57 -2.95 -9.20
CA PHE A 369 13.18 -1.56 -9.42
C PHE A 369 13.60 -0.72 -8.21
N ALA A 370 14.42 0.30 -8.42
CA ALA A 370 14.92 1.18 -7.36
C ALA A 370 14.54 2.64 -7.63
N LEU A 371 13.92 3.29 -6.65
CA LEU A 371 13.41 4.66 -6.76
C LEU A 371 13.94 5.50 -5.59
N ASP A 372 14.59 6.61 -5.93
CA ASP A 372 14.89 7.68 -4.98
C ASP A 372 13.67 8.58 -4.80
N LEU A 373 13.12 8.59 -3.59
CA LEU A 373 11.93 9.36 -3.22
C LEU A 373 12.22 10.86 -3.12
N ASP A 374 13.44 11.25 -2.74
CA ASP A 374 13.79 12.65 -2.50
C ASP A 374 13.95 13.40 -3.83
N THR A 375 14.61 12.75 -4.80
CA THR A 375 14.85 13.30 -6.14
C THR A 375 13.80 12.88 -7.16
N ARG A 376 12.90 11.94 -6.81
CA ARG A 376 11.94 11.30 -7.72
C ARG A 376 12.60 10.66 -8.94
N THR A 377 13.81 10.13 -8.76
CA THR A 377 14.59 9.52 -9.85
C THR A 377 14.62 8.00 -9.76
N ILE A 378 14.44 7.35 -10.90
CA ILE A 378 14.55 5.90 -11.00
C ILE A 378 16.04 5.56 -11.11
N LEU A 379 16.60 4.98 -10.06
CA LEU A 379 18.01 4.57 -10.01
C LEU A 379 18.23 3.27 -10.79
N HIS A 380 17.25 2.37 -10.79
CA HIS A 380 17.31 1.12 -11.53
C HIS A 380 15.93 0.72 -12.05
N LYS A 381 15.88 0.23 -13.29
CA LYS A 381 14.66 -0.26 -13.96
C LYS A 381 14.92 -1.55 -14.71
N VAL A 382 13.90 -2.38 -14.82
CA VAL A 382 13.87 -3.58 -15.67
C VAL A 382 13.52 -3.22 -17.12
N GLY A 383 12.78 -2.12 -17.32
CA GLY A 383 12.51 -1.52 -18.63
C GLY A 383 11.10 -1.78 -19.19
N ASP A 384 10.27 -2.55 -18.49
CA ASP A 384 8.89 -2.86 -18.90
C ASP A 384 7.82 -2.26 -17.96
N GLU A 385 8.21 -1.40 -17.01
CA GLU A 385 7.35 -0.87 -15.94
C GLU A 385 6.07 -0.21 -16.48
N ASN A 386 6.19 0.52 -17.58
CA ASN A 386 5.07 1.20 -18.25
C ASN A 386 4.09 0.26 -18.95
N SER A 387 4.41 -1.03 -19.04
CA SER A 387 3.62 -2.05 -19.76
C SER A 387 3.12 -3.18 -18.85
N ILE A 388 3.38 -3.10 -17.54
CA ILE A 388 2.93 -4.14 -16.59
C ILE A 388 1.42 -4.07 -16.47
N ILE A 389 0.87 -2.91 -16.11
CA ILE A 389 -0.57 -2.65 -16.09
C ILE A 389 -1.02 -2.31 -17.51
N PRO A 390 -2.18 -2.83 -18.00
CA PRO A 390 -2.70 -2.48 -19.32
C PRO A 390 -2.77 -0.97 -19.54
N SER A 391 -2.19 -0.48 -20.65
CA SER A 391 -1.98 0.95 -20.95
C SER A 391 -3.22 1.82 -20.70
N SER A 392 -4.39 1.37 -21.16
CA SER A 392 -5.66 2.08 -20.98
C SER A 392 -6.05 2.22 -19.50
N LEU A 393 -5.80 1.18 -18.70
CA LEU A 393 -6.10 1.17 -17.27
C LEU A 393 -5.06 1.97 -16.48
N ALA A 394 -3.78 1.90 -16.85
CA ALA A 394 -2.73 2.73 -16.28
C ALA A 394 -3.01 4.22 -16.51
N LYS A 395 -3.42 4.61 -17.73
CA LYS A 395 -3.84 5.99 -18.05
C LYS A 395 -5.07 6.41 -17.23
N ALA A 396 -6.07 5.53 -17.13
CA ALA A 396 -7.28 5.81 -16.35
C ALA A 396 -6.99 5.99 -14.85
N LEU A 397 -6.15 5.12 -14.27
CA LEU A 397 -5.71 5.24 -12.89
C LEU A 397 -4.94 6.56 -12.66
N ARG A 398 -3.98 6.91 -13.52
CA ARG A 398 -3.24 8.18 -13.38
C ARG A 398 -4.18 9.38 -13.39
N ASN A 399 -5.09 9.45 -14.37
CA ASN A 399 -6.06 10.54 -14.45
C ASN A 399 -6.96 10.61 -13.22
N ALA A 400 -7.42 9.47 -12.71
CA ALA A 400 -8.21 9.44 -11.48
C ALA A 400 -7.40 9.97 -10.30
N LEU A 401 -6.17 9.48 -10.10
CA LEU A 401 -5.28 9.93 -9.02
C LEU A 401 -4.90 11.41 -9.11
N ASP A 402 -4.77 11.96 -10.32
CA ASP A 402 -4.54 13.40 -10.53
C ASP A 402 -5.75 14.21 -10.06
N VAL A 403 -6.97 13.81 -10.45
CA VAL A 403 -8.21 14.51 -10.08
C VAL A 403 -8.45 14.46 -8.57
N THR A 404 -8.04 13.37 -7.88
CA THR A 404 -8.23 13.24 -6.44
C THR A 404 -7.31 14.15 -5.61
N GLN A 405 -6.35 14.84 -6.22
CA GLN A 405 -5.47 15.80 -5.52
C GLN A 405 -6.14 17.14 -5.20
N HIS A 406 -7.30 17.44 -5.79
CA HIS A 406 -7.90 18.78 -5.75
C HIS A 406 -8.80 19.09 -4.53
N SER A 407 -9.08 18.13 -3.64
CA SER A 407 -9.83 18.41 -2.39
C SER A 407 -8.96 19.16 -1.38
N SER A 408 -9.55 20.01 -0.51
CA SER A 408 -8.82 20.63 0.60
C SER A 408 -8.68 19.71 1.83
N ASN A 409 -9.41 18.58 1.86
CA ASN A 409 -9.44 17.67 3.00
C ASN A 409 -8.61 16.42 2.73
N GLU A 410 -7.53 16.21 3.50
CA GLU A 410 -6.63 15.05 3.34
C GLU A 410 -7.34 13.70 3.46
N ALA A 411 -8.33 13.58 4.35
CA ALA A 411 -9.07 12.33 4.52
C ALA A 411 -9.90 11.98 3.26
N GLU A 412 -10.44 12.99 2.59
CA GLU A 412 -11.14 12.82 1.32
C GLU A 412 -10.17 12.47 0.19
N LYS A 413 -9.02 13.15 0.12
CA LYS A 413 -7.96 12.83 -0.86
C LYS A 413 -7.52 11.37 -0.72
N ASN A 414 -7.27 10.93 0.52
CA ASN A 414 -6.88 9.55 0.84
C ASN A 414 -7.96 8.54 0.44
N LEU A 415 -9.22 8.81 0.80
CA LEU A 415 -10.33 7.96 0.41
C LEU A 415 -10.46 7.88 -1.12
N ALA A 416 -10.39 9.00 -1.81
CA ALA A 416 -10.53 9.05 -3.25
C ALA A 416 -9.35 8.36 -3.98
N ALA A 417 -8.13 8.53 -3.49
CA ALA A 417 -6.96 7.79 -3.99
C ALA A 417 -7.13 6.27 -3.80
N SER A 418 -7.61 5.84 -2.63
CA SER A 418 -7.91 4.43 -2.36
C SER A 418 -8.97 3.87 -3.29
N GLU A 419 -10.07 4.60 -3.51
CA GLU A 419 -11.14 4.24 -4.45
C GLU A 419 -10.63 4.18 -5.89
N ALA A 420 -9.74 5.08 -6.31
CA ALA A 420 -9.12 5.05 -7.64
C ALA A 420 -8.29 3.79 -7.86
N VAL A 421 -7.54 3.33 -6.85
CA VAL A 421 -6.78 2.07 -6.91
C VAL A 421 -7.70 0.86 -6.85
N LEU A 422 -8.72 0.85 -5.99
CA LEU A 422 -9.72 -0.22 -5.96
C LEU A 422 -10.44 -0.37 -7.30
N ARG A 423 -10.74 0.75 -7.97
CA ARG A 423 -11.35 0.73 -9.30
C ARG A 423 -10.47 0.02 -10.33
N LEU A 424 -9.14 0.20 -10.28
CA LEU A 424 -8.21 -0.57 -11.13
C LEU A 424 -8.41 -2.08 -10.91
N TYR A 425 -8.47 -2.52 -9.65
CA TYR A 425 -8.62 -3.94 -9.34
C TYR A 425 -9.98 -4.51 -9.75
N VAL A 426 -11.04 -3.72 -9.65
CA VAL A 426 -12.37 -4.11 -10.15
C VAL A 426 -12.33 -4.35 -11.67
N GLU A 427 -11.68 -3.46 -12.43
CA GLU A 427 -11.50 -3.61 -13.88
C GLU A 427 -10.62 -4.82 -14.26
N LEU A 428 -9.59 -5.12 -13.45
CA LEU A 428 -8.67 -6.23 -13.72
C LEU A 428 -9.26 -7.59 -13.34
N VAL A 429 -9.76 -7.72 -12.11
CA VAL A 429 -10.11 -9.01 -11.49
C VAL A 429 -11.52 -9.09 -10.93
N GLY A 430 -12.35 -8.04 -11.06
CA GLY A 430 -13.67 -7.97 -10.39
C GLY A 430 -14.64 -9.11 -10.73
N ARG A 431 -14.40 -9.81 -11.85
CA ARG A 431 -15.17 -10.99 -12.28
C ARG A 431 -14.66 -12.33 -11.73
N TYR A 432 -13.69 -12.35 -10.83
CA TYR A 432 -13.11 -13.60 -10.31
C TYR A 432 -14.17 -14.57 -9.75
N ASN A 433 -15.23 -14.03 -9.13
CA ASN A 433 -16.28 -14.84 -8.49
C ASN A 433 -17.09 -15.66 -9.51
N ASP A 434 -17.21 -15.21 -10.77
CA ASP A 434 -17.85 -15.96 -11.87
C ASP A 434 -17.11 -17.27 -12.18
N TYR A 435 -15.85 -17.39 -11.74
CA TYR A 435 -14.96 -18.52 -12.02
C TYR A 435 -14.74 -19.39 -10.79
N ILE A 436 -15.46 -19.15 -9.69
CA ILE A 436 -15.49 -20.03 -8.53
C ILE A 436 -16.69 -20.97 -8.68
N TYR A 437 -16.44 -22.27 -8.59
CA TYR A 437 -17.47 -23.30 -8.69
C TYR A 437 -17.32 -24.35 -7.60
N PHE A 438 -18.42 -25.00 -7.22
CA PHE A 438 -18.37 -26.12 -6.31
C PHE A 438 -18.00 -27.39 -7.07
N ASN A 439 -16.85 -27.97 -6.72
CA ASN A 439 -16.44 -29.24 -7.30
C ASN A 439 -17.04 -30.38 -6.47
N HIS A 440 -18.03 -31.07 -7.04
CA HIS A 440 -18.76 -32.15 -6.35
C HIS A 440 -17.90 -33.38 -6.04
N THR A 441 -16.83 -33.64 -6.82
CA THR A 441 -15.92 -34.78 -6.61
C THR A 441 -15.11 -34.61 -5.32
N CYS A 442 -14.57 -33.42 -5.09
CA CYS A 442 -13.76 -33.12 -3.91
C CYS A 442 -14.51 -32.30 -2.84
N LYS A 443 -15.83 -32.16 -2.99
CA LYS A 443 -16.75 -31.45 -2.07
C LYS A 443 -16.22 -30.08 -1.59
N SER A 444 -15.54 -29.35 -2.45
CA SER A 444 -14.90 -28.07 -2.12
C SER A 444 -15.05 -27.06 -3.26
N LYS A 445 -15.01 -25.76 -2.92
CA LYS A 445 -14.97 -24.69 -3.91
C LYS A 445 -13.62 -24.74 -4.64
N ARG A 446 -13.63 -24.54 -5.96
CA ARG A 446 -12.44 -24.48 -6.82
C ARG A 446 -12.50 -23.24 -7.70
N PHE A 447 -11.33 -22.77 -8.13
CA PHE A 447 -11.19 -21.63 -9.02
C PHE A 447 -10.74 -22.08 -10.42
N ALA A 448 -11.51 -21.72 -11.45
CA ALA A 448 -11.22 -22.03 -12.85
C ALA A 448 -10.18 -21.05 -13.43
N LYS A 449 -8.92 -21.14 -12.95
CA LYS A 449 -7.82 -20.22 -13.29
C LYS A 449 -7.61 -20.01 -14.80
N GLU A 450 -7.59 -21.09 -15.58
CA GLU A 450 -7.38 -21.00 -17.02
C GLU A 450 -8.52 -20.23 -17.72
N SER A 451 -9.76 -20.58 -17.41
CA SER A 451 -10.94 -19.90 -17.94
C SER A 451 -10.94 -18.42 -17.54
N PHE A 452 -10.60 -18.10 -16.30
CA PHE A 452 -10.51 -16.73 -15.81
C PHE A 452 -9.50 -15.91 -16.64
N SER A 453 -8.26 -16.40 -16.76
CA SER A 453 -7.20 -15.69 -17.49
C SER A 453 -7.53 -15.43 -18.97
N LYS A 454 -8.36 -16.29 -19.58
CA LYS A 454 -8.70 -16.21 -21.01
C LYS A 454 -9.99 -15.45 -21.31
N THR A 455 -10.96 -15.45 -20.39
CA THR A 455 -12.34 -15.01 -20.69
C THR A 455 -12.91 -13.97 -19.74
N ALA A 456 -12.21 -13.64 -18.64
CA ALA A 456 -12.70 -12.67 -17.66
C ALA A 456 -12.86 -11.27 -18.27
N SER A 457 -11.98 -10.90 -19.21
CA SER A 457 -12.04 -9.65 -19.97
C SER A 457 -12.15 -9.92 -21.47
N SER A 458 -12.83 -9.03 -22.19
CA SER A 458 -12.83 -9.01 -23.66
C SER A 458 -11.57 -8.35 -24.25
N LYS A 459 -10.81 -7.60 -23.44
CA LYS A 459 -9.60 -6.90 -23.88
C LYS A 459 -8.39 -7.84 -23.79
N LYS A 460 -7.69 -8.02 -24.90
CA LYS A 460 -6.50 -8.89 -25.00
C LYS A 460 -5.38 -8.47 -24.02
N SER A 461 -5.13 -7.18 -23.85
CA SER A 461 -4.12 -6.67 -22.90
C SER A 461 -4.43 -7.06 -21.44
N THR A 462 -5.70 -7.01 -21.03
CA THR A 462 -6.12 -7.50 -19.71
C THR A 462 -6.00 -9.02 -19.62
N GLN A 463 -6.32 -9.78 -20.66
CA GLN A 463 -6.11 -11.24 -20.65
C GLN A 463 -4.63 -11.59 -20.49
N LEU A 464 -3.73 -10.90 -21.19
CA LEU A 464 -2.28 -11.06 -21.05
C LEU A 464 -1.81 -10.71 -19.64
N PHE A 465 -2.34 -9.63 -19.04
CA PHE A 465 -2.11 -9.31 -17.62
C PHE A 465 -2.50 -10.49 -16.71
N LEU A 466 -3.72 -11.01 -16.85
CA LEU A 466 -4.23 -12.07 -15.99
C LEU A 466 -3.48 -13.41 -16.13
N GLN A 467 -2.87 -13.67 -17.30
CA GLN A 467 -2.07 -14.87 -17.53
C GLN A 467 -0.84 -14.98 -16.63
N TRP A 468 -0.14 -13.87 -16.37
CA TRP A 468 0.98 -13.86 -15.44
C TRP A 468 0.52 -13.51 -14.02
N PHE A 469 -0.42 -12.57 -13.86
CA PHE A 469 -0.85 -12.13 -12.53
C PHE A 469 -1.49 -13.26 -11.73
N SER A 470 -2.20 -14.18 -12.38
CA SER A 470 -2.78 -15.33 -11.71
C SER A 470 -1.76 -16.36 -11.18
N ILE A 471 -0.47 -16.23 -11.51
CA ILE A 471 0.63 -17.06 -10.99
C ILE A 471 1.14 -16.51 -9.66
N THR A 472 1.03 -15.20 -9.43
CA THR A 472 1.57 -14.51 -8.25
C THR A 472 1.08 -15.11 -6.93
N ALA A 473 1.94 -15.07 -5.92
CA ALA A 473 1.60 -15.51 -4.56
C ALA A 473 0.44 -14.66 -3.99
N MET A 474 0.45 -13.35 -4.25
CA MET A 474 -0.61 -12.41 -3.87
C MET A 474 -1.99 -12.82 -4.41
N PHE A 475 -2.08 -13.16 -5.70
CA PHE A 475 -3.35 -13.56 -6.30
C PHE A 475 -3.82 -14.93 -5.78
N ASN A 476 -2.90 -15.89 -5.61
CA ASN A 476 -3.24 -17.21 -5.09
C ASN A 476 -3.78 -17.12 -3.67
N TYR A 477 -3.14 -16.35 -2.78
CA TYR A 477 -3.65 -16.10 -1.43
C TYR A 477 -5.03 -15.42 -1.46
N PHE A 478 -5.21 -14.41 -2.31
CA PHE A 478 -6.50 -13.75 -2.48
C PHE A 478 -7.59 -14.76 -2.83
N ILE A 479 -7.39 -15.62 -3.84
CA ILE A 479 -8.37 -16.63 -4.23
C ILE A 479 -8.60 -17.65 -3.09
N GLU A 480 -7.55 -18.17 -2.47
CA GLU A 480 -7.67 -19.13 -1.36
C GLU A 480 -8.51 -18.57 -0.21
N SER A 481 -8.29 -17.30 0.15
CA SER A 481 -9.10 -16.60 1.16
C SER A 481 -10.59 -16.57 0.79
N LYS A 482 -10.93 -16.44 -0.51
CA LYS A 482 -12.32 -16.44 -0.98
C LYS A 482 -12.93 -17.83 -1.04
N LEU A 483 -12.14 -18.85 -1.35
CA LEU A 483 -12.59 -20.24 -1.37
C LEU A 483 -12.93 -20.75 0.04
N ASN A 484 -12.15 -20.32 1.04
CA ASN A 484 -12.32 -20.72 2.43
C ASN A 484 -13.44 -19.97 3.17
N ARG A 485 -14.00 -18.90 2.61
CA ARG A 485 -15.15 -18.19 3.20
C ARG A 485 -16.40 -19.07 3.24
N ALA A 486 -17.08 -19.06 4.39
CA ALA A 486 -18.35 -19.74 4.58
C ALA A 486 -19.41 -19.19 3.61
N SER A 487 -20.33 -20.04 3.16
CA SER A 487 -21.36 -19.66 2.18
C SER A 487 -22.51 -18.81 2.76
N SER A 488 -22.42 -18.38 4.02
CA SER A 488 -23.54 -17.81 4.77
C SER A 488 -23.16 -16.44 5.38
N GLY A 489 -23.71 -15.35 4.82
CA GLY A 489 -23.93 -14.09 5.55
C GLY A 489 -22.72 -13.18 5.87
N ASP A 490 -21.52 -13.44 5.35
CA ASP A 490 -20.35 -12.59 5.63
C ASP A 490 -20.48 -11.17 5.05
N ASN A 491 -20.17 -10.19 5.87
CA ASN A 491 -20.14 -8.77 5.51
C ASN A 491 -19.07 -8.55 4.42
N TRP A 492 -19.50 -8.43 3.16
CA TRP A 492 -18.61 -8.20 2.03
C TRP A 492 -17.81 -6.91 2.21
N GLY A 493 -16.49 -7.00 2.04
CA GLY A 493 -15.61 -5.84 2.12
C GLY A 493 -15.85 -4.89 0.95
N ARG A 494 -15.30 -3.68 1.03
CA ARG A 494 -15.49 -2.62 0.02
C ARG A 494 -15.20 -3.10 -1.40
N PHE A 495 -14.11 -3.83 -1.61
CA PHE A 495 -13.76 -4.39 -2.93
C PHE A 495 -14.85 -5.32 -3.49
N GLU A 496 -15.41 -6.22 -2.67
CA GLU A 496 -16.49 -7.11 -3.11
C GLU A 496 -17.74 -6.32 -3.49
N GLN A 497 -18.14 -5.35 -2.65
CA GLN A 497 -19.27 -4.45 -2.92
C GLN A 497 -19.11 -3.74 -4.28
N LEU A 498 -17.91 -3.23 -4.56
CA LEU A 498 -17.59 -2.59 -5.84
C LEU A 498 -17.67 -3.56 -7.03
N CYS A 499 -17.22 -4.82 -6.87
CA CYS A 499 -17.31 -5.81 -7.93
C CYS A 499 -18.77 -6.11 -8.33
N ILE A 500 -19.67 -6.20 -7.35
CA ILE A 500 -21.10 -6.45 -7.62
C ILE A 500 -21.72 -5.28 -8.35
N GLN A 501 -21.49 -4.06 -7.85
CA GLN A 501 -21.97 -2.83 -8.48
C GLN A 501 -21.50 -2.75 -9.94
N PHE A 502 -20.21 -3.00 -10.18
CA PHE A 502 -19.64 -2.99 -11.53
C PHE A 502 -20.24 -4.05 -12.46
N CYS A 503 -20.44 -5.27 -11.96
CA CYS A 503 -21.07 -6.35 -12.72
C CYS A 503 -22.53 -6.02 -13.08
N ASP A 504 -23.29 -5.47 -12.13
CA ASP A 504 -24.69 -5.04 -12.33
C ASP A 504 -24.79 -3.91 -13.36
N ASP A 505 -23.91 -2.91 -13.27
CA ASP A 505 -23.88 -1.79 -14.22
C ASP A 505 -23.49 -2.26 -15.63
N THR A 506 -22.50 -3.15 -15.74
CA THR A 506 -22.10 -3.75 -17.01
C THR A 506 -23.24 -4.57 -17.62
N ARG A 507 -24.00 -5.31 -16.80
CA ARG A 507 -25.16 -6.08 -17.23
C ARG A 507 -26.29 -5.16 -17.70
N ARG A 508 -26.63 -4.13 -16.93
CA ARG A 508 -27.63 -3.10 -17.30
C ARG A 508 -27.25 -2.38 -18.60
N ALA A 509 -25.98 -2.07 -18.81
CA ALA A 509 -25.50 -1.45 -20.04
C ALA A 509 -25.68 -2.37 -21.27
N LYS A 510 -25.49 -3.69 -21.10
CA LYS A 510 -25.78 -4.69 -22.15
C LYS A 510 -27.29 -4.85 -22.38
N GLU A 511 -28.10 -4.85 -21.31
CA GLU A 511 -29.56 -4.94 -21.36
C GLU A 511 -30.25 -3.67 -21.89
N ARG A 512 -29.59 -2.51 -21.83
CA ARG A 512 -29.99 -1.26 -22.53
C ARG A 512 -29.62 -1.27 -24.02
N LYS A 513 -28.77 -2.20 -24.47
CA LYS A 513 -28.48 -2.47 -25.88
C LYS A 513 -29.16 -3.72 -26.47
N PRO A 514 -30.51 -3.84 -26.51
CA PRO A 514 -31.20 -4.74 -27.43
C PRO A 514 -32.06 -3.94 -28.44
N ASN A 515 -31.86 -4.23 -29.73
CA ASN A 515 -32.79 -3.90 -30.83
C ASN A 515 -33.02 -2.43 -31.27
N GLY A 516 -31.98 -1.60 -31.42
CA GLY A 516 -32.13 -0.27 -32.05
C GLY A 516 -31.16 0.09 -33.18
N TYR A 517 -29.96 -0.48 -33.20
CA TYR A 517 -28.86 0.10 -34.00
C TYR A 517 -28.81 -0.30 -35.48
N LYS A 518 -29.63 -1.26 -35.93
CA LYS A 518 -29.76 -1.57 -37.37
C LYS A 518 -30.83 -0.75 -38.09
N THR A 519 -31.77 -0.13 -37.36
CA THR A 519 -32.88 0.62 -37.98
C THR A 519 -32.52 2.09 -38.17
N VAL A 520 -31.81 2.72 -37.22
CA VAL A 520 -31.47 4.16 -37.30
C VAL A 520 -30.39 4.45 -38.35
N LYS A 521 -29.39 3.58 -38.51
CA LYS A 521 -28.35 3.77 -39.54
C LYS A 521 -28.91 3.64 -40.97
N ASN A 522 -29.91 2.77 -41.17
CA ASN A 522 -30.59 2.62 -42.47
C ASN A 522 -31.60 3.75 -42.73
N LEU A 523 -32.28 4.29 -41.71
CA LEU A 523 -33.18 5.44 -41.85
C LEU A 523 -32.43 6.76 -42.13
N ILE A 524 -31.23 6.93 -41.58
CA ILE A 524 -30.39 8.11 -41.89
C ILE A 524 -29.80 8.00 -43.31
N LEU A 525 -29.42 6.79 -43.75
CA LEU A 525 -28.89 6.58 -45.11
C LEU A 525 -29.98 6.62 -46.20
N SER A 526 -31.25 6.32 -45.89
CA SER A 526 -32.35 6.47 -46.85
C SER A 526 -32.80 7.92 -47.02
N ASN A 527 -32.73 8.74 -45.97
CA ASN A 527 -33.14 10.15 -46.03
C ASN A 527 -32.09 11.06 -46.71
N ILE A 528 -30.83 10.63 -46.80
CA ILE A 528 -29.78 11.36 -47.54
C ILE A 528 -29.85 11.08 -49.05
N ARG A 529 -30.46 9.97 -49.49
CA ARG A 529 -30.65 9.65 -50.92
C ARG A 529 -31.92 10.20 -51.56
N ALA A 530 -32.89 10.68 -50.76
CA ALA A 530 -34.16 11.22 -51.26
C ALA A 530 -34.22 12.77 -51.29
N GLY A 531 -33.12 13.45 -50.94
CA GLY A 531 -33.03 14.91 -50.89
C GLY A 531 -31.82 15.42 -51.66
N SER A 532 -31.84 15.29 -52.97
CA SER A 532 -30.99 16.09 -53.87
C SER A 532 -31.87 16.53 -55.04
N PRO A 533 -32.19 17.83 -55.18
CA PRO A 533 -32.66 18.37 -56.45
C PRO A 533 -31.55 18.36 -57.51
#